data_AF-A0RQN2-F1
#
_entry.id   AF-A0RQN2-F1
#
_cell.length_a   1.000
_cell.length_b   1.000
_cell.length_c   1.000
_cell.angle_alpha   90.00
_cell.angle_beta   90.00
_cell.angle_gamma   90.00
#
_symmetry.space_group_name_H-M   'P 1'
#
loop_
_entity.id
_entity.type
_entity.pdbx_description
1 polymer ?
#
loop_
_entity_poly.entity_id
_entity_poly.type
_entity_poly.pdbx_seq_one_letter_code
_entity_poly.pdbx_strand_id
1 'polypeptide(L)'
;MSYSFIKPKLKPIFSIFSKIWIAAILIVTFSLVCADLFIKFETYSLKKQNDEKQIRYDKIFAQISNLKSEMKTLMVQRDAALDIYSSNNILKKSLHNLFDLVPDAITLNDVYIDTNSLIVKGLTPTKDVYKLLLEAPLKSIFNSSSTTFYQLENGWFNFVSINKMDNLEVENEKR
;
A
#
# COMPACT_ATOMS: atom_id res chain seq x y z
N MET A 1 4.64 -114.26 -36.87
CA MET A 1 5.20 -112.97 -36.40
C MET A 1 4.66 -111.88 -37.29
N SER A 2 3.86 -110.96 -36.77
CA SER A 2 3.35 -109.80 -37.54
C SER A 2 3.90 -108.55 -36.89
N TYR A 3 4.85 -107.89 -37.57
CA TYR A 3 5.44 -106.64 -37.14
C TYR A 3 4.57 -105.48 -37.66
N SER A 4 3.93 -104.78 -36.74
CA SER A 4 3.16 -103.56 -37.04
C SER A 4 4.11 -102.36 -37.11
N PHE A 5 4.21 -101.74 -38.29
CA PHE A 5 4.96 -100.51 -38.52
C PHE A 5 4.09 -99.28 -38.26
N ILE A 6 3.92 -98.89 -37.00
CA ILE A 6 3.39 -97.55 -36.66
C ILE A 6 4.57 -96.63 -36.41
N LYS A 7 4.78 -95.64 -37.29
CA LYS A 7 5.81 -94.60 -37.10
C LYS A 7 5.53 -93.84 -35.79
N PRO A 8 6.55 -93.63 -34.93
CA PRO A 8 6.36 -92.91 -33.67
C PRO A 8 5.97 -91.45 -33.98
N LYS A 9 4.79 -91.04 -33.48
CA LYS A 9 4.33 -89.64 -33.57
C LYS A 9 4.90 -88.88 -32.38
N LEU A 10 5.70 -87.84 -32.65
CA LEU A 10 6.30 -87.01 -31.61
C LEU A 10 5.20 -86.42 -30.71
N LYS A 11 5.30 -86.64 -29.40
CA LYS A 11 4.36 -86.10 -28.42
C LYS A 11 4.46 -84.57 -28.45
N PRO A 12 3.38 -83.83 -28.72
CA PRO A 12 3.45 -82.37 -28.66
C PRO A 12 3.78 -81.97 -27.23
N ILE A 13 4.84 -81.19 -27.06
CA ILE A 13 5.33 -80.72 -25.75
C ILE A 13 4.23 -79.91 -25.02
N PHE A 14 3.33 -79.29 -25.80
CA PHE A 14 2.16 -78.57 -25.30
C PHE A 14 0.86 -79.16 -25.83
N SER A 15 0.03 -79.70 -24.92
CA SER A 15 -1.36 -80.06 -25.19
C SER A 15 -2.19 -78.81 -25.50
N ILE A 16 -3.28 -78.97 -26.26
CA ILE A 16 -4.21 -77.89 -26.63
C ILE A 16 -4.69 -77.12 -25.38
N PHE A 17 -4.99 -77.84 -24.29
CA PHE A 17 -5.36 -77.24 -23.01
C PHE A 17 -4.26 -76.34 -22.43
N SER A 18 -2.99 -76.74 -22.54
CA SER A 18 -1.88 -75.94 -22.01
C SER A 18 -1.68 -74.65 -22.83
N LYS A 19 -1.90 -74.68 -24.14
CA LYS A 19 -1.88 -73.46 -24.98
C LYS A 19 -2.97 -72.46 -24.57
N ILE A 20 -4.17 -72.95 -24.24
CA ILE A 20 -5.28 -72.11 -23.77
C ILE A 20 -4.94 -71.44 -22.44
N TRP A 21 -4.38 -72.19 -21.48
CA TRP A 21 -3.94 -71.63 -20.19
C TRP A 21 -2.82 -70.59 -20.34
N ILE A 22 -1.84 -70.84 -21.20
CA ILE A 22 -0.76 -69.90 -21.48
C ILE A 22 -1.30 -68.61 -22.10
N ALA A 23 -2.23 -68.72 -23.06
CA ALA A 23 -2.89 -67.56 -23.66
C ALA A 23 -3.68 -66.75 -22.63
N ALA A 24 -4.41 -67.41 -21.73
CA ALA A 24 -5.16 -66.74 -20.66
C ALA A 24 -4.23 -65.98 -19.71
N ILE A 25 -3.13 -66.60 -19.26
CA ILE A 25 -2.13 -65.96 -18.39
C ILE A 25 -1.49 -64.76 -19.10
N LEU A 26 -1.18 -64.87 -20.39
CA LEU A 26 -0.61 -63.78 -21.17
C LEU A 26 -1.59 -62.61 -21.30
N ILE A 27 -2.88 -62.89 -21.51
CA ILE A 27 -3.91 -61.85 -21.57
C ILE A 27 -4.08 -61.12 -20.23
N VAL A 28 -4.10 -61.85 -19.11
CA VAL A 28 -4.24 -61.23 -17.79
C VAL A 28 -3.01 -60.40 -17.45
N THR A 29 -1.81 -60.92 -17.69
CA THR A 29 -0.56 -60.18 -17.45
C THR A 29 -0.45 -58.94 -18.33
N PHE A 30 -0.82 -59.03 -19.61
CA PHE A 30 -0.87 -57.89 -20.51
C PHE A 30 -1.87 -56.81 -20.05
N SER A 31 -3.07 -57.22 -19.61
CA SER A 31 -4.07 -56.30 -19.07
C SER A 31 -3.56 -55.52 -17.86
N LEU A 32 -2.87 -56.20 -16.93
CA LEU A 32 -2.27 -55.57 -15.76
C LEU A 32 -1.16 -54.57 -16.13
N VAL A 33 -0.31 -54.89 -17.11
CA VAL A 33 0.74 -53.98 -17.60
C VAL A 33 0.14 -52.75 -18.27
N CYS A 34 -0.90 -52.93 -19.10
CA CYS A 34 -1.61 -51.80 -19.71
C CYS A 34 -2.25 -50.88 -18.66
N ALA A 35 -2.86 -51.45 -17.61
CA ALA A 35 -3.43 -50.68 -16.52
C ALA A 35 -2.37 -49.87 -15.75
N ASP A 36 -1.22 -50.48 -15.43
CA ASP A 36 -0.11 -49.79 -14.74
C ASP A 36 0.45 -48.63 -15.57
N LEU A 37 0.63 -48.83 -16.88
CA LEU A 37 1.08 -47.77 -17.80
C LEU A 37 0.06 -46.62 -17.88
N PHE A 38 -1.23 -46.94 -17.93
CA PHE A 38 -2.29 -45.94 -17.96
C PHE A 38 -2.28 -45.07 -16.70
N ILE A 39 -2.19 -45.69 -15.52
CA ILE A 39 -2.14 -44.99 -14.22
C ILE A 39 -0.91 -44.08 -14.15
N LYS A 40 0.27 -44.57 -14.56
CA LYS A 40 1.51 -43.77 -14.57
C LYS A 40 1.42 -42.57 -15.51
N PHE A 41 0.84 -42.74 -16.69
CA PHE A 41 0.66 -41.66 -17.66
C PHE A 41 -0.29 -40.58 -17.12
N GLU A 42 -1.44 -40.98 -16.57
CA GLU A 42 -2.42 -40.06 -16.00
C GLU A 42 -1.84 -39.32 -14.79
N THR A 43 -1.16 -40.03 -13.88
CA THR A 43 -0.51 -39.43 -12.70
C THR A 43 0.56 -38.41 -13.10
N TYR A 44 1.36 -38.70 -14.12
CA TYR A 44 2.38 -37.78 -14.62
C TYR A 44 1.75 -36.52 -15.23
N SER A 45 0.70 -36.69 -16.04
CA SER A 45 -0.05 -35.58 -16.64
C SER A 45 -0.70 -34.69 -15.57
N LEU A 46 -1.33 -35.30 -14.56
CA LEU A 46 -1.96 -34.59 -13.45
C LEU A 46 -0.93 -33.84 -12.60
N LYS A 47 0.22 -34.46 -12.32
CA LYS A 47 1.30 -33.80 -11.56
C LYS A 47 1.81 -32.56 -12.29
N LYS A 48 2.09 -32.67 -13.59
CA LYS A 48 2.53 -31.52 -14.41
C LYS A 48 1.51 -30.38 -14.40
N GLN A 49 0.23 -30.70 -14.57
CA GLN A 49 -0.84 -29.69 -14.51
C GLN A 49 -0.95 -29.03 -13.13
N ASN A 50 -0.73 -29.80 -12.06
CA ASN A 50 -0.77 -29.26 -10.70
C ASN A 50 0.43 -28.35 -10.42
N ASP A 51 1.62 -28.72 -10.89
CA ASP A 51 2.84 -27.89 -10.77
C ASP A 51 2.67 -26.56 -11.53
N GLU A 52 2.11 -26.60 -12.76
CA GLU A 52 1.81 -25.40 -13.53
C GLU A 52 0.78 -24.50 -12.83
N LYS A 53 -0.26 -25.09 -12.23
CA LYS A 53 -1.25 -24.36 -11.41
C LYS A 53 -0.59 -23.75 -10.18
N GLN A 54 0.27 -24.48 -9.47
CA GLN A 54 0.98 -23.99 -8.29
C GLN A 54 1.87 -22.79 -8.64
N ILE A 55 2.65 -22.87 -9.72
CA ILE A 55 3.48 -21.76 -10.20
C ILE A 55 2.61 -20.52 -10.52
N ARG A 56 1.43 -20.72 -11.12
CA ARG A 56 0.48 -19.64 -11.38
C ARG A 56 -0.06 -19.02 -10.09
N TYR A 57 -0.42 -19.84 -9.11
CA TYR A 57 -0.84 -19.37 -7.79
C TYR A 57 0.26 -18.56 -7.11
N ASP A 58 1.48 -19.06 -7.07
CA ASP A 58 2.62 -18.39 -6.45
C ASP A 58 2.91 -17.03 -7.13
N LYS A 59 2.83 -16.99 -8.47
CA LYS A 59 2.97 -15.74 -9.23
C LYS A 59 1.88 -14.73 -8.90
N ILE A 60 0.62 -15.16 -8.86
CA ILE A 60 -0.51 -14.28 -8.51
C ILE A 60 -0.36 -13.79 -7.06
N PHE A 61 0.01 -14.68 -6.14
CA PHE A 61 0.24 -14.32 -4.74
C PHE A 61 1.35 -13.28 -4.59
N ALA A 62 2.46 -13.45 -5.30
CA ALA A 62 3.54 -12.46 -5.34
C ALA A 62 3.07 -11.11 -5.90
N GLN A 63 2.25 -11.11 -6.96
CA GLN A 63 1.66 -9.89 -7.51
C GLN A 63 0.73 -9.19 -6.52
N ILE A 64 -0.12 -9.94 -5.81
CA ILE A 64 -1.00 -9.40 -4.76
C ILE A 64 -0.17 -8.78 -3.62
N SER A 65 0.89 -9.46 -3.20
CA SER A 65 1.80 -8.97 -2.15
C SER A 65 2.46 -7.65 -2.56
N ASN A 66 2.99 -7.58 -3.78
CA ASN A 66 3.61 -6.36 -4.32
C ASN A 66 2.59 -5.22 -4.43
N LEU A 67 1.40 -5.50 -4.98
CA LEU A 67 0.32 -4.51 -5.10
C LEU A 67 -0.12 -4.00 -3.72
N LYS A 68 -0.18 -4.86 -2.71
CA LYS A 68 -0.51 -4.46 -1.33
C LYS A 68 0.56 -3.53 -0.74
N SER A 69 1.82 -3.76 -1.06
CA SER A 69 2.92 -2.87 -0.64
C SER A 69 2.80 -1.50 -1.30
N GLU A 70 2.54 -1.45 -2.61
CA GLU A 70 2.32 -0.20 -3.35
C GLU A 70 1.06 0.55 -2.87
N MET A 71 -0.02 -0.17 -2.57
CA MET A 71 -1.21 0.44 -1.98
C MET A 71 -0.89 1.07 -0.62
N LYS A 72 -0.06 0.41 0.21
CA LYS A 72 0.31 0.96 1.51
C LYS A 72 1.09 2.26 1.36
N THR A 73 2.03 2.34 0.42
CA THR A 73 2.79 3.59 0.18
C THR A 73 1.89 4.70 -0.36
N LEU A 74 0.99 4.39 -1.29
CA LEU A 74 0.01 5.34 -1.82
C LEU A 74 -0.96 5.83 -0.74
N MET A 75 -1.40 4.95 0.17
CA MET A 75 -2.25 5.34 1.30
C MET A 75 -1.53 6.33 2.23
N VAL A 76 -0.28 6.05 2.59
CA VAL A 76 0.52 6.97 3.43
C VAL A 76 0.68 8.33 2.75
N GLN A 77 0.98 8.36 1.45
CA GLN A 77 1.10 9.61 0.69
C GLN A 77 -0.22 10.38 0.63
N ARG A 78 -1.34 9.66 0.44
CA ARG A 78 -2.69 10.25 0.42
C ARG A 78 -3.04 10.85 1.78
N ASP A 79 -2.80 10.12 2.86
CA ASP A 79 -3.12 10.58 4.22
C ASP A 79 -2.30 11.83 4.56
N ALA A 80 -0.98 11.83 4.26
CA ALA A 80 -0.15 13.02 4.39
C ALA A 80 -0.66 14.22 3.57
N ALA A 81 -1.09 13.98 2.32
CA ALA A 81 -1.65 15.04 1.47
C ALA A 81 -2.99 15.58 2.01
N LEU A 82 -3.83 14.71 2.58
CA LEU A 82 -5.09 15.09 3.21
C LEU A 82 -4.86 15.89 4.49
N ASP A 83 -3.87 15.52 5.30
CA ASP A 83 -3.50 16.24 6.51
C ASP A 83 -3.00 17.65 6.19
N ILE A 84 -2.15 17.79 5.16
CA ILE A 84 -1.70 19.10 4.66
C ILE A 84 -2.89 19.92 4.16
N TYR A 85 -3.77 19.33 3.34
CA TYR A 85 -4.94 20.02 2.80
C TYR A 85 -5.89 20.49 3.92
N SER A 86 -6.18 19.60 4.89
CA SER A 86 -7.03 19.88 6.03
C SER A 86 -6.45 20.99 6.91
N SER A 87 -5.16 20.89 7.25
CA SER A 87 -4.43 21.89 8.05
C SER A 87 -4.45 23.25 7.37
N ASN A 88 -4.19 23.31 6.06
CA ASN A 88 -4.26 24.56 5.30
C ASN A 88 -5.66 25.16 5.28
N ASN A 89 -6.70 24.32 5.15
CA ASN A 89 -8.07 24.80 5.18
C ASN A 89 -8.48 25.33 6.55
N ILE A 90 -8.05 24.66 7.63
CA ILE A 90 -8.23 25.14 9.01
C ILE A 90 -7.51 26.47 9.21
N LEU A 91 -6.24 26.57 8.83
CA LEU A 91 -5.46 27.81 8.94
C LEU A 91 -6.11 28.96 8.17
N LYS A 92 -6.52 28.72 6.92
CA LYS A 92 -7.23 29.71 6.10
C LYS A 92 -8.49 30.20 6.80
N LYS A 93 -9.31 29.29 7.35
CA LYS A 93 -10.53 29.64 8.06
C LYS A 93 -10.24 30.42 9.35
N SER A 94 -9.23 30.01 10.11
CA SER A 94 -8.83 30.70 11.34
C SER A 94 -8.32 32.11 11.05
N LEU A 95 -7.55 32.31 9.98
CA LEU A 95 -7.10 33.65 9.54
C LEU A 95 -8.27 34.51 9.05
N HIS A 96 -9.20 33.93 8.29
CA HIS A 96 -10.40 34.66 7.86
C HIS A 96 -11.22 35.11 9.07
N ASN A 97 -11.49 34.21 10.01
CA ASN A 97 -12.20 34.53 11.24
C ASN A 97 -11.46 35.57 12.09
N LEU A 98 -10.12 35.50 12.16
CA LEU A 98 -9.31 36.51 12.84
C LEU A 98 -9.57 37.88 12.22
N PHE A 99 -9.39 38.03 10.90
CA PHE A 99 -9.51 39.31 10.24
C PHE A 99 -10.95 39.85 10.19
N ASP A 100 -11.96 38.98 10.21
CA ASP A 100 -13.36 39.38 10.34
C ASP A 100 -13.69 39.95 11.74
N LEU A 101 -12.95 39.52 12.77
CA LEU A 101 -13.15 39.94 14.16
C LEU A 101 -12.32 41.16 14.56
N VAL A 102 -11.28 41.52 13.80
CA VAL A 102 -10.45 42.70 14.08
C VAL A 102 -11.28 43.95 13.76
N PRO A 103 -11.62 44.78 14.77
CA PRO A 103 -12.40 46.00 14.56
C PRO A 103 -11.65 47.02 13.70
N ASP A 104 -12.38 47.99 13.14
CA ASP A 104 -11.85 49.18 12.43
C ASP A 104 -10.79 49.98 13.21
N ALA A 105 -10.63 49.70 14.52
CA ALA A 105 -9.65 50.31 15.40
C ALA A 105 -8.19 49.96 15.05
N ILE A 106 -7.92 48.92 14.26
CA ILE A 106 -6.56 48.56 13.80
C ILE A 106 -6.55 48.53 12.28
N THR A 107 -5.60 49.25 11.68
CA THR A 107 -5.40 49.23 10.22
C THR A 107 -4.29 48.27 9.85
N LEU A 108 -4.58 47.29 8.99
CA LEU A 108 -3.56 46.39 8.45
C LEU A 108 -3.03 46.97 7.14
N ASN A 109 -1.71 47.13 7.06
CA ASN A 109 -1.05 47.66 5.87
C ASN A 109 -0.53 46.52 4.99
N ASP A 110 0.14 45.54 5.61
CA ASP A 110 0.70 44.39 4.91
C ASP A 110 0.47 43.11 5.71
N VAL A 111 0.15 42.04 5.00
CA VAL A 111 0.07 40.69 5.56
C VAL A 111 0.88 39.75 4.66
N TYR A 112 1.92 39.14 5.22
CA TYR A 112 2.72 38.13 4.54
C TYR A 112 2.49 36.78 5.20
N ILE A 113 2.01 35.83 4.40
CA ILE A 113 1.81 34.44 4.81
C ILE A 113 2.93 33.62 4.17
N ASP A 114 3.64 32.86 4.99
CA ASP A 114 4.57 31.82 4.60
C ASP A 114 4.11 30.48 5.21
N THR A 115 4.73 29.38 4.80
CA THR A 115 4.39 28.00 5.17
C THR A 115 4.11 27.83 6.67
N ASN A 116 4.98 28.39 7.52
CA ASN A 116 4.86 28.27 8.99
C ASN A 116 4.86 29.63 9.70
N SER A 117 4.66 30.73 8.97
CA SER A 117 4.74 32.04 9.60
C SER A 117 3.77 33.05 9.01
N LEU A 118 3.35 33.98 9.86
CA LEU A 118 2.51 35.10 9.50
C LEU A 118 3.16 36.38 10.01
N ILE A 119 3.47 37.27 9.08
CA ILE A 119 3.96 38.62 9.39
C ILE A 119 2.84 39.61 9.09
N VAL A 120 2.39 40.30 10.13
CA VAL A 120 1.35 41.33 10.03
C VAL A 120 1.96 42.68 10.36
N LYS A 121 1.77 43.65 9.47
CA LYS A 121 2.20 45.05 9.66
C LYS A 121 0.99 45.96 9.60
N GLY A 122 0.96 46.96 10.45
CA GLY A 122 -0.18 47.86 10.51
C GLY A 122 -0.05 48.96 11.55
N LEU A 123 -1.14 49.67 11.75
CA LEU A 123 -1.26 50.81 12.66
C LEU A 123 -2.27 50.49 13.75
N THR A 124 -1.94 50.88 14.99
CA THR A 124 -2.83 50.75 16.14
C THR A 124 -2.80 52.02 17.00
N PRO A 125 -3.94 52.48 17.55
CA PRO A 125 -3.99 53.65 18.42
C PRO A 125 -3.15 53.49 19.69
N THR A 126 -3.18 52.30 20.30
CA THR A 126 -2.41 52.00 21.52
C THR A 126 -1.91 50.56 21.50
N LYS A 127 -0.83 50.29 22.24
CA LYS A 127 -0.32 48.92 22.40
C LYS A 127 -1.39 47.99 22.97
N ASP A 128 -2.18 48.45 23.94
CA ASP A 128 -3.20 47.63 24.61
C ASP A 128 -4.36 47.26 23.69
N VAL A 129 -4.76 48.15 22.77
CA VAL A 129 -5.76 47.85 21.73
C VAL A 129 -5.26 46.70 20.84
N TYR A 130 -3.99 46.74 20.42
CA TYR A 130 -3.39 45.61 19.70
C TYR A 130 -3.37 44.31 20.52
N LYS A 131 -2.99 44.38 21.81
CA LYS A 131 -2.91 43.17 22.65
C LYS A 131 -4.26 42.47 22.76
N LEU A 132 -5.33 43.26 22.94
CA LEU A 132 -6.68 42.73 23.11
C LEU A 132 -7.26 42.17 21.82
N LEU A 133 -7.06 42.87 20.70
CA LEU A 133 -7.77 42.58 19.45
C LEU A 133 -7.00 41.66 18.50
N LEU A 134 -5.66 41.66 18.55
CA LEU A 134 -4.82 40.92 17.61
C LEU A 134 -3.91 39.90 18.30
N GLU A 135 -3.27 40.27 19.42
CA GLU A 135 -2.26 39.39 20.05
C GLU A 135 -2.88 38.10 20.62
N ALA A 136 -3.99 38.20 21.35
CA ALA A 136 -4.68 37.04 21.91
C ALA A 136 -5.15 36.02 20.85
N PRO A 137 -5.86 36.40 19.78
CA PRO A 137 -6.28 35.45 18.76
C PRO A 137 -5.11 34.94 17.90
N LEU A 138 -4.06 35.74 17.66
CA LEU A 138 -2.83 35.26 16.99
C LEU A 138 -2.12 34.16 17.81
N LYS A 139 -1.99 34.34 19.12
CA LYS A 139 -1.41 33.31 20.01
C LYS A 139 -2.25 32.02 20.10
N SER A 140 -3.52 32.06 19.72
CA SER A 140 -4.38 30.88 19.62
C SER A 140 -4.10 30.05 18.35
N ILE A 141 -3.61 30.70 17.29
CA ILE A 141 -3.32 30.07 15.99
C ILE A 141 -1.84 29.68 15.87
N PHE A 142 -0.94 30.47 16.47
CA PHE A 142 0.51 30.33 16.35
C PHE A 142 1.16 30.04 17.71
N ASN A 143 2.14 29.14 17.75
CA ASN A 143 2.88 28.78 18.97
C ASN A 143 3.69 29.94 19.55
N SER A 144 4.28 30.76 18.67
CA SER A 144 5.06 31.93 19.06
C SER A 144 4.58 33.17 18.32
N SER A 145 4.53 34.29 19.06
CA SER A 145 4.15 35.60 18.54
C SER A 145 5.05 36.65 19.18
N SER A 146 5.71 37.45 18.35
CA SER A 146 6.55 38.57 18.78
C SER A 146 6.14 39.83 18.03
N THR A 147 5.94 40.93 18.76
CA THR A 147 5.49 42.19 18.18
C THR A 147 6.43 43.32 18.55
N THR A 148 6.84 44.10 17.56
CA THR A 148 7.62 45.33 17.73
C THR A 148 6.75 46.54 17.42
N PHE A 149 6.87 47.61 18.21
CA PHE A 149 6.08 48.84 18.05
C PHE A 149 6.99 50.06 17.85
N TYR A 150 6.60 50.93 16.93
CA TYR A 150 7.24 52.22 16.66
C TYR A 150 6.19 53.32 16.74
N GLN A 151 6.44 54.37 17.53
CA GLN A 151 5.51 55.47 17.68
C GLN A 151 5.61 56.43 16.48
N LEU A 152 4.46 56.87 15.97
CA LEU A 152 4.35 57.87 14.91
C LEU A 152 4.14 59.26 15.50
N GLU A 153 4.37 60.30 14.68
CA GLU A 153 4.20 61.70 15.07
C GLU A 153 2.76 62.04 15.49
N ASN A 154 1.76 61.31 14.98
CA ASN A 154 0.35 61.47 15.32
C ASN A 154 -0.07 60.73 16.62
N GLY A 155 0.88 60.12 17.34
CA GLY A 155 0.63 59.40 18.58
C GLY A 155 0.16 57.94 18.41
N TRP A 156 -0.09 57.48 17.18
CA TRP A 156 -0.39 56.07 16.90
C TRP A 156 0.90 55.24 16.91
N PHE A 157 0.76 53.92 16.88
CA PHE A 157 1.88 52.98 16.80
C PHE A 157 1.82 52.18 15.50
N ASN A 158 2.94 52.17 14.78
CA ASN A 158 3.20 51.18 13.75
C ASN A 158 3.64 49.90 14.44
N PHE A 159 3.05 48.77 14.08
CA PHE A 159 3.40 47.46 14.64
C PHE A 159 3.88 46.52 13.55
N VAL A 160 4.83 45.65 13.93
CA VAL A 160 5.27 44.51 13.13
C VAL A 160 5.15 43.28 14.02
N SER A 161 4.20 42.42 13.69
CA SER A 161 3.91 41.16 14.37
C SER A 161 4.44 40.01 13.56
N ILE A 162 5.31 39.18 14.15
CA ILE A 162 5.88 37.98 13.54
C ILE A 162 5.38 36.80 14.35
N ASN A 163 4.59 35.94 13.70
CA ASN A 163 3.96 34.77 14.31
C ASN A 163 4.49 33.51 13.62
N LYS A 164 4.83 32.48 14.39
CA LYS A 164 5.38 31.22 13.86
C LYS A 164 4.71 30.01 14.49
N MET A 165 4.51 28.99 13.67
CA MET A 165 4.16 27.64 14.10
C MET A 165 5.46 26.87 14.37
N ASP A 166 5.56 26.22 15.52
CA ASP A 166 6.72 25.36 15.80
C ASP A 166 6.55 24.06 15.01
N ASN A 167 7.36 23.88 13.96
CA ASN A 167 7.48 22.58 13.31
C ASN A 167 8.33 21.67 14.20
N LEU A 168 7.69 20.93 15.10
CA LEU A 168 8.34 19.87 15.89
C LEU A 168 8.79 18.67 15.03
N GLU A 169 8.58 18.68 13.71
CA GLU A 169 8.79 17.50 12.85
C GLU A 169 10.10 17.48 12.05
N VAL A 170 10.95 18.52 12.09
CA VAL A 170 12.18 18.56 11.26
C VAL A 170 13.45 18.09 11.99
N GLU A 171 13.41 17.86 13.31
CA GLU A 171 14.63 17.48 14.06
C GLU A 171 14.88 15.97 14.17
N ASN A 172 13.95 15.12 13.72
CA ASN A 172 14.08 13.66 13.85
C ASN A 172 14.69 12.94 12.63
N GLU A 173 15.08 13.64 11.57
CA GLU A 173 15.70 13.02 10.37
C GLU A 173 17.23 13.09 10.33
N LYS A 174 17.89 13.50 11.44
CA LYS A 174 19.36 13.63 11.53
C LYS A 174 20.01 12.85 12.69
N ARG A 175 19.43 11.75 13.14
CA ARG A 175 20.12 10.80 14.03
C ARG A 175 19.98 9.36 13.58
#